data_AF-A0A8F5VM56-F1
#
_entry.id   AF-A0A8F5VM56-F1
#
_cell.length_a   1.000
_cell.length_b   1.000
_cell.length_c   1.000
_cell.angle_alpha   90.00
_cell.angle_beta   90.00
_cell.angle_gamma   90.00
#
_symmetry.space_group_name_H-M   'P 1'
#
loop_
_entity.id
_entity.type
_entity.pdbx_description
1 polymer ?
#
loop_
_entity_poly.entity_id
_entity_poly.type
_entity_poly.pdbx_seq_one_letter_code
_entity_poly.pdbx_strand_id
1 'polypeptide(L)'
;MKSIKIPSLISSVVLNALTGIEGMEFTLLDHCPYCNGEVRYHDMRKKRFATVIIDGEKKIINVLVTRYYCKNCGKLCYAQAPFYPNTKFGSPVIDLCLTLARAHPFNHSARILQEMGVVVDRGTIRNFFSRDIPEVSYAKIYGLSIPLSIFYLSDLASKRQQSRLVTQEDVLKVCGFPSTKELFQKEE
;
A
#
# COMPACT_ATOMS: atom_id res chain seq x y z
N MET A 1 15.56 -28.00 2.60
CA MET A 1 15.61 -26.58 2.16
C MET A 1 15.93 -25.72 3.38
N LYS A 2 16.91 -24.81 3.30
CA LYS A 2 17.17 -23.88 4.42
C LYS A 2 15.97 -22.95 4.61
N SER A 3 15.45 -22.84 5.83
CA SER A 3 14.40 -21.87 6.15
C SER A 3 15.01 -20.48 6.20
N ILE A 4 14.28 -19.50 5.66
CA ILE A 4 14.66 -18.10 5.80
C ILE A 4 14.21 -17.70 7.20
N LYS A 5 15.15 -17.32 8.07
CA LYS A 5 14.82 -16.87 9.41
C LYS A 5 14.67 -15.36 9.39
N ILE A 6 13.42 -14.89 9.43
CA ILE A 6 13.11 -13.47 9.62
C ILE A 6 12.96 -13.21 11.12
N PRO A 7 13.63 -12.19 11.68
CA PRO A 7 13.41 -11.80 13.08
C PRO A 7 11.94 -11.48 13.32
N SER A 8 11.35 -12.04 14.39
CA SER A 8 9.93 -11.89 14.71
C SER A 8 9.51 -10.41 14.84
N LEU A 9 10.40 -9.55 15.34
CA LEU A 9 10.17 -8.11 15.42
C LEU A 9 9.82 -7.50 14.05
N ILE A 10 10.50 -7.91 12.98
CA ILE A 10 10.27 -7.38 11.64
C ILE A 10 8.91 -7.84 11.12
N SER A 11 8.58 -9.12 11.29
CA SER A 11 7.26 -9.65 10.93
C SER A 11 6.14 -8.93 11.69
N SER A 12 6.30 -8.69 12.99
CA SER A 12 5.32 -7.96 13.81
C SER A 12 5.12 -6.52 13.33
N VAL A 13 6.19 -5.80 13.02
CA VAL A 13 6.11 -4.42 12.50
C VAL A 13 5.41 -4.39 11.15
N VAL A 14 5.78 -5.30 10.23
CA VAL A 14 5.16 -5.40 8.90
C VAL A 14 3.68 -5.75 9.00
N LEU A 15 3.33 -6.75 9.80
CA LEU A 15 1.93 -7.16 9.98
C LEU A 15 1.12 -6.04 10.61
N ASN A 16 1.60 -5.42 11.69
CA ASN A 16 0.91 -4.31 12.34
C ASN A 16 0.67 -3.13 11.38
N ALA A 17 1.67 -2.76 10.58
CA ALA A 17 1.54 -1.73 9.56
C ALA A 17 0.45 -2.04 8.53
N LEU A 18 0.43 -3.29 8.02
CA LEU A 18 -0.50 -3.68 6.96
C LEU A 18 -1.92 -3.91 7.47
N THR A 19 -2.10 -4.52 8.65
CA THR A 19 -3.42 -4.82 9.21
C THR A 19 -4.05 -3.61 9.90
N GLY A 20 -3.23 -2.67 10.39
CA GLY A 20 -3.69 -1.54 11.21
C GLY A 20 -4.62 -0.55 10.50
N ILE A 21 -4.65 -0.59 9.17
CA ILE A 21 -5.54 0.27 8.36
C ILE A 21 -6.75 -0.46 7.79
N GLU A 22 -7.02 -1.70 8.23
CA GLU A 22 -8.24 -2.43 7.82
C GLU A 22 -9.49 -1.55 8.00
N GLY A 23 -10.35 -1.57 6.98
CA GLY A 23 -11.61 -0.85 6.96
C GLY A 23 -11.48 0.68 6.90
N MET A 24 -10.27 1.24 6.76
CA MET A 24 -10.11 2.68 6.65
C MET A 24 -10.78 3.22 5.38
N GLU A 25 -11.49 4.33 5.54
CA GLU A 25 -12.17 5.04 4.46
C GLU A 25 -11.29 6.16 3.90
N PHE A 26 -11.17 6.19 2.58
CA PHE A 26 -10.51 7.23 1.82
C PHE A 26 -11.57 7.99 1.03
N THR A 27 -11.78 9.25 1.39
CA THR A 27 -12.84 10.13 0.89
C THR A 27 -12.32 11.48 0.37
N LEU A 28 -11.01 11.74 0.42
CA LEU A 28 -10.46 13.01 -0.06
C LEU A 28 -10.44 13.08 -1.59
N LEU A 29 -11.29 13.95 -2.13
CA LEU A 29 -11.20 14.44 -3.51
C LEU A 29 -11.97 15.75 -3.64
N ASP A 30 -11.25 16.86 -3.80
CA ASP A 30 -11.88 18.18 -3.88
C ASP A 30 -12.44 18.49 -5.28
N HIS A 31 -11.74 18.04 -6.33
CA HIS A 31 -12.06 18.33 -7.72
C HIS A 31 -11.68 17.16 -8.63
N CYS A 32 -12.26 17.13 -9.83
CA CYS A 32 -11.93 16.16 -10.86
C CYS A 32 -10.46 16.32 -11.28
N PRO A 33 -9.62 15.28 -11.19
CA PRO A 33 -8.20 15.38 -11.56
C PRO A 33 -7.99 15.59 -13.07
N TYR A 34 -9.01 15.38 -13.89
CA TYR A 34 -8.93 15.47 -15.35
C TYR A 34 -9.35 16.84 -15.91
N CYS A 35 -10.35 17.50 -15.31
CA CYS A 35 -10.89 18.76 -15.83
C CYS A 35 -11.12 19.82 -14.76
N ASN A 36 -10.68 19.57 -13.52
CA ASN A 36 -10.86 20.45 -12.36
C ASN A 36 -12.33 20.76 -12.00
N GLY A 37 -13.29 20.02 -12.57
CA GLY A 37 -14.72 20.22 -12.33
C GLY A 37 -15.20 19.66 -10.99
N GLU A 38 -16.37 20.10 -10.56
CA GLU A 38 -17.01 19.65 -9.32
C GLU A 38 -17.27 18.13 -9.35
N VAL A 39 -17.07 17.47 -8.21
CA VAL A 39 -17.26 16.03 -8.06
C VAL A 39 -18.48 15.74 -7.17
N ARG A 40 -19.24 14.70 -7.53
CA ARG A 40 -20.38 14.20 -6.76
C ARG A 40 -20.09 12.77 -6.32
N TYR A 41 -20.36 12.47 -5.05
CA TYR A 41 -20.28 11.10 -4.52
C TYR A 41 -21.03 10.11 -5.43
N HIS A 42 -20.38 8.98 -5.73
CA HIS A 42 -20.99 7.87 -6.45
C HIS A 42 -21.24 6.69 -5.51
N ASP A 43 -20.16 6.04 -5.06
CA ASP A 43 -20.18 4.89 -4.18
C ASP A 43 -18.82 4.69 -3.50
N MET A 44 -18.71 3.69 -2.62
CA MET A 44 -17.44 3.27 -2.02
C MET A 44 -17.03 1.89 -2.52
N ARG A 45 -15.78 1.75 -2.92
CA ARG A 45 -15.22 0.49 -3.40
C ARG A 45 -14.28 -0.12 -2.37
N LYS A 46 -14.53 -1.37 -1.99
CA LYS A 46 -13.54 -2.20 -1.26
C LYS A 46 -12.34 -2.47 -2.17
N LYS A 47 -11.16 -2.04 -1.76
CA LYS A 47 -9.88 -2.32 -2.43
C LYS A 47 -8.99 -3.12 -1.51
N ARG A 48 -8.41 -4.20 -2.05
CA ARG A 48 -7.41 -5.01 -1.37
C ARG A 48 -6.15 -4.18 -1.14
N PHE A 49 -5.85 -3.91 0.12
CA PHE A 49 -4.63 -3.25 0.55
C PHE A 49 -3.47 -4.26 0.67
N ALA A 50 -3.69 -5.37 1.37
CA ALA A 50 -2.70 -6.42 1.55
C ALA A 50 -3.34 -7.81 1.57
N THR A 51 -2.51 -8.84 1.43
CA THR A 51 -2.88 -10.21 1.80
C THR A 51 -1.82 -10.70 2.75
N VAL A 52 -2.23 -11.10 3.95
CA VAL A 52 -1.34 -11.46 5.05
C VAL A 52 -1.67 -12.84 5.59
N ILE A 53 -0.75 -13.42 6.35
CA ILE A 53 -0.94 -14.65 7.12
C ILE A 53 -1.05 -14.25 8.59
N ILE A 54 -2.18 -14.55 9.22
CA ILE A 54 -2.43 -14.33 10.65
C ILE A 54 -2.90 -15.66 11.21
N ASP A 55 -2.26 -16.14 12.29
CA ASP A 55 -2.57 -17.42 12.93
C ASP A 55 -2.60 -18.61 11.95
N GLY A 56 -1.73 -18.58 10.94
CA GLY A 56 -1.63 -19.60 9.89
C GLY A 56 -2.65 -19.46 8.76
N GLU A 57 -3.59 -18.53 8.85
CA GLU A 57 -4.63 -18.32 7.84
C GLU A 57 -4.37 -17.10 6.96
N LYS A 58 -4.72 -17.23 5.66
CA LYS A 58 -4.64 -16.11 4.72
C LYS A 58 -5.80 -15.15 4.96
N LYS A 59 -5.49 -13.90 5.26
CA LYS A 59 -6.46 -12.81 5.41
C LYS A 59 -6.23 -11.73 4.35
N ILE A 60 -7.32 -11.30 3.71
CA ILE A 60 -7.30 -10.14 2.80
C ILE A 60 -7.60 -8.90 3.63
N ILE A 61 -6.67 -7.96 3.62
CA ILE A 61 -6.85 -6.66 4.25
C ILE A 61 -7.43 -5.70 3.21
N ASN A 62 -8.57 -5.07 3.51
CA ASN A 62 -9.26 -4.15 2.63
C ASN A 62 -9.36 -2.75 3.23
N VAL A 63 -9.31 -1.77 2.34
CA VAL A 63 -9.69 -0.38 2.62
C VAL A 63 -10.86 0.02 1.72
N LEU A 64 -11.55 1.08 2.08
CA LEU A 64 -12.69 1.61 1.36
C LEU A 64 -12.24 2.88 0.64
N VAL A 65 -12.37 2.92 -0.69
CA VAL A 65 -12.01 4.10 -1.49
C VAL A 65 -13.26 4.63 -2.17
N THR A 66 -13.63 5.85 -1.85
CA THR A 66 -14.78 6.53 -2.44
C THR A 66 -14.51 6.86 -3.89
N ARG A 67 -15.54 6.68 -4.71
CA ARG A 67 -15.57 7.07 -6.12
C ARG A 67 -16.56 8.21 -6.28
N TYR A 68 -16.23 9.10 -7.21
CA TYR A 68 -17.00 10.29 -7.53
C TYR A 68 -17.21 10.38 -9.03
N TYR A 69 -18.32 10.93 -9.47
CA TYR A 69 -18.48 11.38 -10.85
C TYR A 69 -18.17 12.88 -10.94
N CYS A 70 -17.42 13.27 -11.96
CA CYS A 70 -17.29 14.68 -12.32
C CYS A 70 -18.58 15.17 -12.98
N LYS A 71 -19.15 16.27 -12.50
CA LYS A 71 -20.34 16.90 -13.09
C LYS A 71 -20.08 17.53 -14.46
N ASN A 72 -18.84 17.86 -14.78
CA ASN A 72 -18.48 18.53 -16.04
C ASN A 72 -18.11 17.52 -17.15
N CYS A 73 -17.16 16.63 -16.90
CA CYS A 73 -16.66 15.69 -17.92
C CYS A 73 -17.22 14.27 -17.81
N GLY A 74 -18.05 13.98 -16.79
CA GLY A 74 -18.66 12.66 -16.58
C GLY A 74 -17.71 11.54 -16.15
N LYS A 75 -16.39 11.79 -16.09
CA LYS A 75 -15.40 10.77 -15.69
C LYS A 75 -15.59 10.34 -14.24
N LEU A 76 -15.36 9.05 -14.00
CA LEU A 76 -15.28 8.48 -12.66
C LEU A 76 -13.89 8.76 -12.05
N CYS A 77 -13.87 9.41 -10.90
CA CYS A 77 -12.68 9.82 -10.18
C CYS A 77 -12.62 9.07 -8.84
N TYR A 78 -11.43 8.71 -8.38
CA TYR A 78 -11.26 8.02 -7.09
C TYR A 78 -10.72 9.00 -6.05
N ALA A 79 -11.13 8.83 -4.79
CA ALA A 79 -10.47 9.50 -3.68
C ALA A 79 -8.96 9.17 -3.65
N GLN A 80 -8.19 10.09 -3.09
CA GLN A 80 -6.78 9.84 -2.81
C GLN A 80 -6.65 8.65 -1.87
N ALA A 81 -5.87 7.66 -2.29
CA ALA A 81 -5.64 6.43 -1.54
C ALA A 81 -4.19 5.96 -1.77
N PRO A 82 -3.57 5.24 -0.82
CA PRO A 82 -2.18 4.79 -0.89
C PRO A 82 -2.03 3.60 -1.85
N PHE A 83 -2.30 3.83 -3.13
CA PHE A 83 -2.21 2.86 -4.22
C PHE A 83 -1.49 3.50 -5.39
N TYR A 84 -0.43 2.87 -5.85
CA TYR A 84 0.10 3.19 -7.17
C TYR A 84 -0.97 2.95 -8.26
N PRO A 85 -0.95 3.73 -9.36
CA PRO A 85 -1.86 3.55 -10.47
C PRO A 85 -1.89 2.10 -10.99
N ASN A 86 -3.09 1.60 -11.26
CA ASN A 86 -3.29 0.27 -11.87
C ASN A 86 -2.66 -0.90 -11.10
N THR A 87 -2.55 -0.81 -9.76
CA THR A 87 -2.04 -1.90 -8.92
C THR A 87 -3.14 -2.54 -8.07
N LYS A 88 -2.90 -3.80 -7.68
CA LYS A 88 -3.86 -4.62 -6.91
C LYS A 88 -3.59 -4.63 -5.40
N PHE A 89 -2.58 -3.90 -4.93
CA PHE A 89 -2.13 -3.85 -3.55
C PHE A 89 -1.81 -2.40 -3.18
N GLY A 90 -1.87 -2.10 -1.89
CA GLY A 90 -1.44 -0.79 -1.37
C GLY A 90 0.03 -0.56 -1.62
N SER A 91 0.43 0.71 -1.71
CA SER A 91 1.82 1.11 -1.95
C SER A 91 2.81 0.48 -0.98
N PRO A 92 2.57 0.31 0.34
CA PRO A 92 3.59 -0.25 1.22
C PRO A 92 3.92 -1.73 0.94
N VAL A 93 2.95 -2.50 0.42
CA VAL A 93 3.20 -3.87 -0.03
C VAL A 93 4.08 -3.86 -1.28
N ILE A 94 3.83 -2.92 -2.18
CA ILE A 94 4.60 -2.76 -3.42
C ILE A 94 6.01 -2.26 -3.10
N ASP A 95 6.14 -1.30 -2.20
CA ASP A 95 7.41 -0.79 -1.68
C ASP A 95 8.28 -1.92 -1.14
N LEU A 96 7.69 -2.79 -0.30
CA LEU A 96 8.36 -3.99 0.22
C LEU A 96 8.83 -4.92 -0.91
N CYS A 97 7.98 -5.13 -1.92
CA CYS A 97 8.36 -5.95 -3.08
C CYS A 97 9.57 -5.36 -3.81
N LEU A 98 9.57 -4.04 -4.05
CA LEU A 98 10.64 -3.35 -4.78
C LEU A 98 11.95 -3.35 -3.99
N THR A 99 11.93 -2.99 -2.70
CA THR A 99 13.14 -2.91 -1.89
C THR A 99 13.81 -4.28 -1.72
N LEU A 100 13.02 -5.35 -1.57
CA LEU A 100 13.56 -6.72 -1.51
C LEU A 100 14.05 -7.20 -2.88
N ALA A 101 13.32 -6.94 -3.96
CA ALA A 101 13.69 -7.36 -5.31
C ALA A 101 14.97 -6.67 -5.84
N ARG A 102 15.35 -5.51 -5.29
CA ARG A 102 16.66 -4.87 -5.59
C ARG A 102 17.85 -5.66 -5.06
N ALA A 103 17.67 -6.39 -3.96
CA ALA A 103 18.75 -7.15 -3.31
C ALA A 103 18.66 -8.67 -3.54
N HIS A 104 17.50 -9.16 -3.99
CA HIS A 104 17.22 -10.59 -4.07
C HIS A 104 16.44 -10.96 -5.34
N PRO A 105 16.63 -12.16 -5.90
CA PRO A 105 15.80 -12.66 -6.99
C PRO A 105 14.32 -12.70 -6.58
N PHE A 106 13.40 -12.48 -7.53
CA PHE A 106 11.95 -12.39 -7.23
C PHE A 106 11.38 -13.60 -6.47
N ASN A 107 11.88 -14.82 -6.76
CA ASN A 107 11.50 -16.03 -6.00
C ASN A 107 11.90 -15.93 -4.53
N HIS A 108 13.09 -15.40 -4.26
CA HIS A 108 13.61 -15.25 -2.91
C HIS A 108 12.87 -14.13 -2.17
N SER A 109 12.62 -12.99 -2.83
CA SER A 109 11.81 -11.89 -2.28
C SER A 109 10.41 -12.34 -1.88
N ALA A 110 9.74 -13.15 -2.73
CA ALA A 110 8.42 -13.71 -2.40
C ALA A 110 8.47 -14.59 -1.14
N ARG A 111 9.53 -15.38 -0.97
CA ARG A 111 9.71 -16.21 0.23
C ARG A 111 10.00 -15.36 1.47
N ILE A 112 10.83 -14.33 1.36
CA ILE A 112 11.07 -13.37 2.45
C ILE A 112 9.76 -12.72 2.90
N LEU A 113 8.95 -12.24 1.96
CA LEU A 113 7.64 -11.67 2.25
C LEU A 113 6.72 -12.68 2.95
N GLN A 114 6.69 -13.93 2.46
CA GLN A 114 5.88 -14.98 3.07
C GLN A 114 6.29 -15.27 4.53
N GLU A 115 7.58 -15.29 4.84
CA GLU A 115 8.07 -15.45 6.21
C GLU A 115 7.80 -14.21 7.10
N MET A 116 7.65 -13.03 6.49
CA MET A 116 7.11 -11.83 7.17
C MET A 116 5.58 -11.89 7.35
N GLY A 117 4.92 -12.92 6.81
CA GLY A 117 3.46 -13.05 6.82
C GLY A 117 2.76 -12.25 5.72
N VAL A 118 3.46 -11.84 4.65
CA VAL A 118 2.90 -11.11 3.50
C VAL A 118 2.84 -12.01 2.27
N VAL A 119 1.66 -12.13 1.67
CA VAL A 119 1.42 -13.04 0.55
C VAL A 119 1.47 -12.29 -0.78
N VAL A 120 2.60 -12.40 -1.48
CA VAL A 120 2.77 -11.92 -2.85
C VAL A 120 3.55 -12.96 -3.65
N ASP A 121 3.06 -13.33 -4.84
CA ASP A 121 3.75 -14.27 -5.70
C ASP A 121 4.86 -13.60 -6.52
N ARG A 122 5.82 -14.41 -6.98
CA ARG A 122 6.97 -13.97 -7.78
C ARG A 122 6.60 -13.20 -9.05
N GLY A 123 5.48 -13.54 -9.69
CA GLY A 123 5.02 -12.94 -10.94
C GLY A 123 4.49 -11.54 -10.67
N THR A 124 3.74 -11.39 -9.59
CA THR A 124 3.29 -10.08 -9.09
C THR A 124 4.48 -9.18 -8.74
N ILE A 125 5.50 -9.68 -8.03
CA ILE A 125 6.72 -8.89 -7.71
C ILE A 125 7.39 -8.42 -9.00
N ARG A 126 7.59 -9.31 -9.97
CA ARG A 126 8.18 -8.98 -11.27
C ARG A 126 7.40 -7.90 -12.01
N ASN A 127 6.07 -7.99 -12.00
CA ASN A 127 5.18 -7.01 -12.63
C ASN A 127 5.23 -5.65 -11.94
N PHE A 128 5.52 -5.58 -10.65
CA PHE A 128 5.76 -4.30 -9.96
C PHE A 128 7.14 -3.75 -10.28
N PHE A 129 8.16 -4.60 -10.33
CA PHE A 129 9.52 -4.18 -10.62
C PHE A 129 9.70 -3.62 -12.04
N SER A 130 8.86 -4.04 -12.99
CA SER A 130 8.86 -3.51 -14.36
C SER A 130 8.09 -2.20 -14.52
N ARG A 131 7.50 -1.66 -13.46
CA ARG A 131 6.73 -0.40 -13.51
C ARG A 131 7.60 0.78 -13.13
N ASP A 132 7.19 1.92 -13.66
CA ASP A 132 7.72 3.24 -13.30
C ASP A 132 7.16 3.65 -11.93
N ILE A 133 7.76 3.12 -10.86
CA ILE A 133 7.41 3.42 -9.47
C ILE A 133 8.54 4.28 -8.89
N PRO A 134 8.21 5.37 -8.15
CA PRO A 134 9.20 6.23 -7.52
C PRO A 134 10.20 5.47 -6.67
N GLU A 135 11.35 6.10 -6.44
CA GLU A 135 12.32 5.54 -5.52
C GLU A 135 11.75 5.46 -4.10
N VAL A 136 11.73 4.24 -3.59
CA VAL A 136 11.26 3.93 -2.23
C VAL A 136 12.40 4.18 -1.23
N SER A 137 12.16 5.05 -0.24
CA SER A 137 13.05 5.20 0.91
C SER A 137 12.91 4.01 1.86
N TYR A 138 14.04 3.48 2.34
CA TYR A 138 14.06 2.29 3.20
C TYR A 138 15.18 2.36 4.24
N ALA A 139 15.03 1.58 5.31
CA ALA A 139 16.07 1.31 6.28
C ALA A 139 16.56 -0.14 6.12
N LYS A 140 17.86 -0.39 6.30
CA LYS A 140 18.41 -1.75 6.37
C LYS A 140 18.37 -2.23 7.82
N ILE A 141 17.55 -3.23 8.11
CA ILE A 141 17.45 -3.83 9.45
C ILE A 141 17.65 -5.33 9.33
N TYR A 142 18.61 -5.88 10.08
CA TYR A 142 19.01 -7.30 9.99
C TYR A 142 19.32 -7.77 8.56
N GLY A 143 19.89 -6.89 7.72
CA GLY A 143 20.20 -7.17 6.32
C GLY A 143 19.02 -7.08 5.35
N LEU A 144 17.83 -6.71 5.81
CA LEU A 144 16.62 -6.55 5.00
C LEU A 144 16.32 -5.08 4.74
N SER A 145 16.03 -4.73 3.49
CA SER A 145 15.63 -3.38 3.09
C SER A 145 14.13 -3.18 3.32
N ILE A 146 13.76 -2.59 4.46
CA ILE A 146 12.36 -2.36 4.85
C ILE A 146 11.96 -0.91 4.56
N PRO A 147 10.88 -0.65 3.79
CA PRO A 147 10.42 0.70 3.48
C PRO A 147 10.12 1.53 4.72
N LEU A 148 10.41 2.83 4.68
CA LEU A 148 10.07 3.74 5.78
C LEU A 148 8.56 3.83 6.02
N SER A 149 7.76 3.72 4.96
CA SER A 149 6.29 3.68 5.02
C SER A 149 5.77 2.58 5.95
N ILE A 150 6.46 1.43 6.05
CA ILE A 150 6.09 0.34 6.96
C ILE A 150 6.27 0.75 8.43
N PHE A 151 7.39 1.40 8.79
CA PHE A 151 7.62 1.81 10.17
C PHE A 151 6.62 2.87 10.62
N TYR A 152 6.38 3.88 9.78
CA TYR A 152 5.43 4.94 10.09
C TYR A 152 3.99 4.43 10.14
N LEU A 153 3.59 3.52 9.24
CA LEU A 153 2.28 2.90 9.31
C LEU A 153 2.11 2.01 10.55
N SER A 154 3.15 1.28 10.98
CA SER A 154 3.10 0.52 12.23
C SER A 154 2.92 1.44 13.44
N ASP A 155 3.54 2.62 13.45
CA ASP A 155 3.32 3.62 14.50
C ASP A 155 1.86 4.16 14.47
N LEU A 156 1.34 4.52 13.30
CA LEU A 156 -0.06 4.94 13.15
C LEU A 156 -1.04 3.83 13.55
N ALA A 157 -0.77 2.58 13.16
CA ALA A 157 -1.57 1.41 13.55
C ALA A 157 -1.65 1.27 15.07
N SER A 158 -0.51 1.40 15.75
CA SER A 158 -0.42 1.35 17.21
C SER A 158 -1.21 2.49 17.87
N LYS A 159 -1.11 3.71 17.33
CA LYS A 159 -1.91 4.87 17.78
C LYS A 159 -3.41 4.62 17.62
N ARG A 160 -3.84 4.09 16.48
CA ARG A 160 -5.25 3.76 16.20
C ARG A 160 -5.79 2.70 17.16
N GLN A 161 -5.02 1.66 17.45
CA GLN A 161 -5.37 0.63 18.45
C GLN A 161 -5.52 1.22 19.87
N GLN A 162 -4.73 2.25 20.19
CA GLN A 162 -4.84 3.01 21.44
C GLN A 162 -5.97 4.06 21.40
N SER A 163 -6.90 3.98 20.45
CA SER A 163 -8.02 4.91 20.26
C SER A 163 -7.59 6.37 20.04
N ARG A 164 -6.34 6.60 19.61
CA ARG A 164 -5.91 7.93 19.16
C ARG A 164 -6.42 8.18 17.75
N LEU A 165 -6.74 9.45 17.47
CA LEU A 165 -7.15 9.87 16.14
C LEU A 165 -6.00 9.64 15.14
N VAL A 166 -6.30 8.92 14.07
CA VAL A 166 -5.45 8.71 12.90
C VAL A 166 -6.33 8.99 11.70
N THR A 167 -5.97 9.98 10.89
CA THR A 167 -6.78 10.40 9.74
C THR A 167 -6.27 9.77 8.45
N GLN A 168 -7.07 9.84 7.39
CA GLN A 168 -6.66 9.36 6.06
C GLN A 168 -5.47 10.15 5.51
N GLU A 169 -5.37 11.43 5.83
CA GLU A 169 -4.24 12.31 5.51
C GLU A 169 -2.95 11.82 6.15
N ASP A 170 -2.99 11.39 7.42
CA ASP A 170 -1.82 10.82 8.10
C ASP A 170 -1.30 9.59 7.35
N VAL A 171 -2.20 8.69 6.97
CA VAL A 171 -1.88 7.46 6.24
C VAL A 171 -1.36 7.77 4.83
N LEU A 172 -2.00 8.68 4.11
CA LEU A 172 -1.54 9.12 2.78
C LEU A 172 -0.14 9.71 2.86
N LYS A 173 0.10 10.60 3.82
CA LYS A 173 1.40 11.26 4.02
C LYS A 173 2.52 10.26 4.25
N VAL A 174 2.35 9.30 5.16
CA VAL A 174 3.39 8.31 5.46
C VAL A 174 3.61 7.30 4.33
N CYS A 175 2.62 7.12 3.46
CA CYS A 175 2.73 6.31 2.25
C CYS A 175 3.32 7.09 1.06
N GLY A 176 3.55 8.41 1.20
CA GLY A 176 4.03 9.26 0.12
C GLY A 176 2.96 9.67 -0.89
N PHE A 177 1.70 9.80 -0.47
CA PHE A 177 0.57 10.17 -1.32
C PHE A 177 0.02 11.58 -1.02
N PRO A 178 -0.47 12.31 -2.02
CA PRO A 178 -0.52 11.93 -3.44
C PRO A 178 0.89 11.82 -4.04
N SER A 179 1.15 10.73 -4.78
CA SER A 179 2.40 10.59 -5.52
C SER A 179 2.41 11.61 -6.67
N THR A 180 3.60 11.98 -7.18
CA THR A 180 3.77 13.01 -8.22
C THR A 180 2.72 12.87 -9.35
N LYS A 181 2.18 14.02 -9.80
CA LYS A 181 1.07 14.07 -10.79
C LYS A 181 1.34 13.24 -12.05
N GLU A 182 2.60 13.14 -12.47
CA GLU A 182 3.06 12.39 -13.64
C GLU A 182 2.70 10.91 -13.62
N LEU A 183 2.60 10.29 -12.44
CA LEU A 183 2.25 8.86 -12.30
C LEU A 183 0.78 8.59 -12.63
N PHE A 184 -0.10 9.55 -12.32
CA PHE A 184 -1.55 9.44 -12.54
C PHE A 184 -1.99 10.01 -13.90
N GLN A 185 -1.08 10.64 -14.66
CA GLN A 185 -1.37 11.30 -15.94
C GLN A 185 -1.03 10.46 -17.18
N LYS A 186 -0.37 9.30 -17.05
CA LYS A 186 -0.11 8.36 -18.16
C LYS A 186 -1.35 7.54 -18.56
N GLU A 187 -2.53 8.16 -18.51
CA GLU A 187 -3.80 7.61 -19.01
C GLU A 187 -4.15 8.30 -20.33
N GLU A 188 -3.47 7.91 -21.42
CA GLU A 188 -3.97 8.04 -22.79
C GLU A 188 -4.50 6.69 -23.28
#